data_AF-A0A6V8DSS2-F1
#
_entry.id   AF-A0A6V8DSS2-F1
#
_cell.length_a   1.000
_cell.length_b   1.000
_cell.length_c   1.000
_cell.angle_alpha   90.00
_cell.angle_beta   90.00
_cell.angle_gamma   90.00
#
_symmetry.space_group_name_H-M   'P 1'
#
loop_
_entity.id
_entity.type
_entity.pdbx_description
1 polymer ?
#
loop_
_entity_poly.entity_id
_entity_poly.type
_entity_poly.pdbx_seq_one_letter_code
_entity_poly.pdbx_strand_id
1 'polypeptide(L)'
;RFYRDLLIENNPDHPPLHAEGWYSANQSIHRAEGPSVLEDAFEAWEGMRHSDIPFEATPDSTACGFCEWKAWCPTWWTARRDGILPPGNIFRDEVVNVIRFDSDSGATLFERAPPLGDHGDVGRSENKFGAILRDQALSQMRQLVDSGYQGPVFLGSAKADG
;
A
#
# COMPACT_ATOMS: atom_id res chain seq x y z
N ARG A 1 6.52 -20.69 17.75
CA ARG A 1 5.40 -21.33 18.47
C ARG A 1 4.98 -20.43 19.62
N PHE A 2 3.69 -20.20 19.80
CA PHE A 2 3.20 -19.38 20.91
C PHE A 2 3.18 -20.18 22.21
N TYR A 3 3.11 -19.49 23.34
CA TYR A 3 3.03 -20.12 24.67
C TYR A 3 1.82 -21.05 24.80
N ARG A 4 0.70 -20.71 24.16
CA ARG A 4 -0.50 -21.55 24.05
C ARG A 4 -0.16 -22.93 23.49
N ASP A 5 0.58 -22.97 22.39
CA ASP A 5 0.87 -24.22 21.67
C ASP A 5 1.79 -25.11 22.52
N LEU A 6 2.75 -24.51 23.25
CA LEU A 6 3.58 -25.24 24.22
C LEU A 6 2.77 -25.80 25.40
N LEU A 7 1.73 -25.09 25.84
CA LEU A 7 0.85 -25.56 26.92
C LEU A 7 0.03 -26.79 26.48
N ILE A 8 -0.47 -26.78 25.25
CA ILE A 8 -1.21 -27.90 24.64
C ILE A 8 -0.28 -29.10 24.43
N GLU A 9 0.90 -28.88 23.84
CA GLU A 9 1.87 -29.96 23.57
C GLU A 9 2.37 -30.65 24.84
N ASN A 10 2.60 -29.88 25.92
CA ASN A 10 3.11 -30.42 27.18
C ASN A 10 2.01 -31.01 28.08
N ASN A 11 0.73 -30.64 27.89
CA ASN A 11 -0.38 -31.10 28.73
C ASN A 11 -1.57 -31.52 27.87
N PRO A 12 -1.68 -32.80 27.47
CA PRO A 12 -2.77 -33.30 26.62
C PRO A 12 -4.17 -33.08 27.22
N ASP A 13 -4.28 -33.08 28.56
CA ASP A 13 -5.54 -32.89 29.31
C ASP A 13 -5.76 -31.44 29.75
N HIS A 14 -5.22 -30.46 29.02
CA HIS A 14 -5.38 -29.05 29.39
C HIS A 14 -6.86 -28.60 29.34
N PRO A 15 -7.30 -27.70 30.24
CA PRO A 15 -8.64 -27.09 30.13
C PRO A 15 -8.76 -26.26 28.83
N PRO A 16 -9.97 -26.03 28.33
CA PRO A 16 -10.18 -25.24 27.12
C PRO A 16 -9.50 -23.87 27.19
N LEU A 17 -8.70 -23.53 26.17
CA LEU A 17 -7.99 -22.26 26.08
C LEU A 17 -8.84 -21.25 25.28
N HIS A 18 -8.90 -20.02 25.77
CA HIS A 18 -9.70 -18.95 25.17
C HIS A 18 -8.87 -17.69 24.98
N ALA A 19 -9.12 -16.95 23.90
CA ALA A 19 -8.60 -15.61 23.73
C ALA A 19 -9.65 -14.61 24.23
N GLU A 20 -9.20 -13.61 24.98
CA GLU A 20 -10.06 -12.57 25.56
C GLU A 20 -9.52 -11.19 25.23
N GLY A 21 -10.39 -10.32 24.70
CA GLY A 21 -10.12 -8.89 24.53
C GLY A 21 -10.54 -8.13 25.78
N TRP A 22 -9.59 -7.40 26.37
CA TRP A 22 -9.82 -6.56 27.55
C TRP A 22 -9.90 -5.09 27.14
N TYR A 23 -11.04 -4.47 27.41
CA TYR A 23 -11.27 -3.05 27.10
C TYR A 23 -11.25 -2.24 28.39
N SER A 24 -10.19 -1.45 28.57
CA SER A 24 -10.00 -0.63 29.78
C SER A 24 -11.02 0.49 29.92
N ALA A 25 -11.58 0.97 28.80
CA ALA A 25 -12.54 2.08 28.77
C ALA A 25 -13.86 1.78 29.49
N ASN A 26 -14.31 0.52 29.46
CA ASN A 26 -15.57 0.06 30.04
C ASN A 26 -15.41 -1.17 30.95
N GLN A 27 -14.16 -1.57 31.23
CA GLN A 27 -13.81 -2.74 32.04
C GLN A 27 -14.50 -4.03 31.59
N SER A 28 -14.74 -4.18 30.28
CA SER A 28 -15.40 -5.37 29.74
C SER A 28 -14.38 -6.37 29.20
N ILE A 29 -14.73 -7.65 29.35
CA ILE A 29 -13.99 -8.78 28.81
C ILE A 29 -14.87 -9.41 27.73
N HIS A 30 -14.33 -9.51 26.53
CA HIS A 30 -14.99 -10.15 25.40
C HIS A 30 -14.21 -11.38 24.98
N ARG A 31 -14.85 -12.54 25.05
CA ARG A 31 -14.24 -13.79 24.63
C ARG A 31 -14.38 -13.95 23.11
N ALA A 32 -13.29 -14.35 22.47
CA ALA A 32 -13.31 -14.72 21.06
C ALA A 32 -14.03 -16.07 20.91
N GLU A 33 -14.99 -16.11 20.00
CA GLU A 33 -15.70 -17.32 19.59
C GLU A 33 -15.27 -17.73 18.18
N GLY A 34 -15.18 -19.04 17.93
CA GLY A 34 -14.81 -19.59 16.62
C GLY A 34 -13.53 -20.42 16.63
N PRO A 35 -13.17 -21.01 15.47
CA PRO A 35 -11.94 -21.78 15.32
C PRO A 35 -10.70 -20.90 15.47
N SER A 36 -9.56 -21.53 15.78
CA SER A 36 -8.27 -20.84 15.88
C SER A 36 -7.81 -20.37 14.50
N VAL A 37 -7.58 -19.06 14.35
CA VAL A 37 -7.02 -18.46 13.11
C VAL A 37 -5.48 -18.48 13.06
N LEU A 38 -4.82 -19.10 14.04
CA LEU A 38 -3.36 -19.04 14.13
C LEU A 38 -2.64 -19.74 12.98
N GLU A 39 -3.16 -20.85 12.46
CA GLU A 39 -2.56 -21.54 11.31
C GLU A 39 -2.62 -20.67 10.07
N ASP A 40 -3.81 -20.16 9.72
CA ASP A 40 -4.02 -19.20 8.64
C ASP A 40 -3.14 -17.95 8.80
N ALA A 41 -2.99 -17.45 10.04
CA ALA A 41 -2.14 -16.30 10.33
C ALA A 41 -0.65 -16.61 10.13
N PHE A 42 -0.18 -17.81 10.47
CA PHE A 42 1.19 -18.24 10.20
C PHE A 42 1.44 -18.42 8.71
N GLU A 43 0.50 -19.01 7.97
CA GLU A 43 0.57 -19.13 6.51
C GLU A 43 0.63 -17.75 5.85
N ALA A 44 -0.26 -16.84 6.23
CA ALA A 44 -0.24 -15.46 5.75
C ALA A 44 1.07 -14.75 6.12
N TRP A 45 1.57 -14.91 7.35
CA TRP A 45 2.83 -14.29 7.79
C TRP A 45 4.05 -14.81 7.01
N GLU A 46 4.15 -16.12 6.79
CA GLU A 46 5.19 -16.70 5.94
C GLU A 46 5.04 -16.25 4.48
N GLY A 47 3.80 -16.15 3.98
CA GLY A 47 3.49 -15.62 2.66
C GLY A 47 3.79 -14.13 2.48
N MET A 48 3.79 -13.34 3.57
CA MET A 48 4.15 -11.91 3.56
C MET A 48 5.66 -11.67 3.63
N ARG A 49 6.49 -12.73 3.69
CA ARG A 49 7.95 -12.55 3.63
C ARG A 49 8.33 -11.83 2.35
N HIS A 50 9.28 -10.89 2.49
CA HIS A 50 9.85 -10.21 1.34
C HIS A 50 10.36 -11.22 0.32
N SER A 51 9.91 -11.08 -0.92
CA SER A 51 10.29 -11.88 -2.08
C SER A 51 10.79 -10.95 -3.17
N ASP A 52 11.79 -11.36 -3.96
CA ASP A 52 12.24 -10.57 -5.11
C ASP A 52 11.25 -10.66 -6.30
N ILE A 53 10.31 -11.59 -6.22
CA ILE A 53 9.24 -11.79 -7.21
C ILE A 53 7.94 -11.21 -6.63
N PRO A 54 7.28 -10.27 -7.32
CA PRO A 54 5.99 -9.75 -6.91
C PRO A 54 4.95 -10.87 -6.78
N PHE A 55 4.09 -10.78 -5.76
CA PHE A 55 2.96 -11.68 -5.59
C PHE A 55 1.93 -11.51 -6.71
N GLU A 56 1.10 -12.53 -6.91
CA GLU A 56 -0.06 -12.43 -7.80
C GLU A 56 -0.98 -11.29 -7.32
N ALA A 57 -1.28 -10.35 -8.22
CA ALA A 57 -2.01 -9.15 -7.88
C ALA A 57 -3.51 -9.41 -7.79
N THR A 58 -4.09 -9.17 -6.62
CA THR A 58 -5.55 -9.20 -6.37
C THR A 58 -6.04 -7.79 -6.06
N PRO A 59 -6.30 -6.95 -7.09
CA PRO A 59 -6.60 -5.54 -6.87
C PRO A 59 -7.96 -5.35 -6.19
N ASP A 60 -7.93 -4.85 -4.95
CA ASP A 60 -9.11 -4.37 -4.23
C ASP A 60 -8.75 -3.16 -3.36
N SER A 61 -9.77 -2.46 -2.86
CA SER A 61 -9.58 -1.23 -2.08
C SER A 61 -8.72 -1.43 -0.83
N THR A 62 -8.87 -2.57 -0.17
CA THR A 62 -8.16 -2.94 1.07
C THR A 62 -6.74 -3.40 0.74
N ALA A 63 -6.59 -4.37 -0.17
CA ALA A 63 -5.27 -4.90 -0.53
C ALA A 63 -4.37 -3.82 -1.13
N CYS A 64 -4.90 -3.02 -2.06
CA CYS A 64 -4.13 -1.94 -2.66
C CYS A 64 -3.89 -0.78 -1.68
N GLY A 65 -4.69 -0.59 -0.63
CA GLY A 65 -4.57 0.52 0.31
C GLY A 65 -3.23 0.59 1.05
N PHE A 66 -2.64 -0.58 1.34
CA PHE A 66 -1.40 -0.70 2.12
C PHE A 66 -0.34 -1.59 1.45
N CYS A 67 -0.46 -1.78 0.13
CA CYS A 67 0.44 -2.67 -0.61
C CYS A 67 1.83 -2.04 -0.78
N GLU A 68 2.86 -2.71 -0.27
CA GLU A 68 4.27 -2.28 -0.40
C GLU A 68 4.76 -2.33 -1.86
N TRP A 69 4.19 -3.23 -2.67
CA TRP A 69 4.52 -3.40 -4.08
C TRP A 69 3.81 -2.43 -5.01
N LYS A 70 2.94 -1.55 -4.50
CA LYS A 70 2.03 -0.73 -5.31
C LYS A 70 2.75 0.14 -6.34
N ALA A 71 3.91 0.69 -5.97
CA ALA A 71 4.72 1.51 -6.87
C ALA A 71 5.23 0.75 -8.11
N TRP A 72 5.30 -0.59 -8.04
CA TRP A 72 5.73 -1.49 -9.12
C TRP A 72 4.60 -2.39 -9.64
N CYS A 73 3.36 -2.16 -9.22
CA CYS A 73 2.23 -3.02 -9.56
C CYS A 73 1.44 -2.48 -10.78
N PRO A 74 1.62 -3.05 -11.98
CA PRO A 74 0.88 -2.62 -13.17
C PRO A 74 -0.62 -2.93 -13.08
N THR A 75 -0.97 -4.01 -12.39
CA THR A 75 -2.36 -4.45 -12.20
C THR A 75 -3.18 -3.44 -11.39
N TRP A 76 -2.59 -2.82 -10.37
CA TRP A 76 -3.27 -1.76 -9.61
C TRP A 76 -3.65 -0.57 -10.50
N TRP A 77 -2.69 -0.12 -11.32
CA TRP A 77 -2.90 1.05 -12.18
C TRP A 77 -3.89 0.76 -13.30
N THR A 78 -3.83 -0.46 -13.85
CA THR A 78 -4.80 -0.99 -14.82
C THR A 78 -6.20 -1.09 -14.22
N ALA A 79 -6.35 -1.65 -13.02
CA ALA A 79 -7.64 -1.75 -12.33
C ALA A 79 -8.28 -0.37 -12.08
N ARG A 80 -7.47 0.68 -11.89
CA ARG A 80 -7.95 2.07 -11.84
C ARG A 80 -8.44 2.60 -13.19
N ARG A 81 -7.76 2.29 -14.30
CA ARG A 81 -8.22 2.63 -15.66
C ARG A 81 -9.57 1.99 -15.94
N ASP A 82 -9.72 0.72 -15.58
CA ASP A 82 -10.88 -0.11 -15.91
C ASP A 82 -12.07 0.13 -14.95
N GLY A 83 -11.93 1.04 -13.97
CA GLY A 83 -12.98 1.41 -13.04
C GLY A 83 -13.25 0.38 -11.93
N ILE A 84 -12.41 -0.66 -11.82
CA ILE A 84 -12.47 -1.66 -10.75
C ILE A 84 -12.10 -1.01 -9.41
N LEU A 85 -11.06 -0.18 -9.42
CA LEU A 85 -10.63 0.59 -8.25
C LEU A 85 -11.08 2.05 -8.38
N PRO A 86 -11.62 2.65 -7.29
CA PRO A 86 -12.00 4.05 -7.31
C PRO A 86 -10.76 4.95 -7.45
N PRO A 87 -10.92 6.19 -7.94
CA PRO A 87 -9.83 7.14 -8.12
C PRO A 87 -9.19 7.68 -6.82
N GLY A 88 -9.57 7.14 -5.66
CA GLY A 88 -9.09 7.52 -4.33
C GLY A 88 -9.86 8.69 -3.71
N ASN A 89 -9.64 8.90 -2.40
CA ASN A 89 -10.29 9.96 -1.62
C ASN A 89 -9.39 11.19 -1.52
N ILE A 90 -9.26 11.81 -0.35
CA ILE A 90 -8.39 12.98 -0.13
C ILE A 90 -6.91 12.63 -0.28
N PHE A 91 -6.51 11.41 0.09
CA PHE A 91 -5.18 10.88 -0.17
C PHE A 91 -5.24 9.90 -1.34
N ARG A 92 -4.40 10.14 -2.34
CA ARG A 92 -4.41 9.38 -3.60
C ARG A 92 -3.00 9.00 -4.00
N ASP A 93 -2.91 7.83 -4.61
CA ASP A 93 -1.71 7.39 -5.29
C ASP A 93 -1.85 7.65 -6.80
N GLU A 94 -0.78 8.13 -7.42
CA GLU A 94 -0.77 8.53 -8.83
C GLU A 94 0.55 8.10 -9.50
N VAL A 95 0.48 7.74 -10.77
CA VAL A 95 1.65 7.59 -11.65
C VAL A 95 1.68 8.78 -12.59
N VAL A 96 2.80 9.51 -12.60
CA VAL A 96 2.88 10.81 -13.28
C VAL A 96 4.15 10.99 -14.09
N ASN A 97 4.08 11.78 -15.14
CA ASN A 97 5.23 12.38 -15.81
C ASN A 97 5.53 13.74 -15.18
N VAL A 98 6.81 14.05 -14.96
CA VAL A 98 7.26 15.36 -14.46
C VAL A 98 7.37 16.31 -15.65
N ILE A 99 6.56 17.37 -15.68
CA ILE A 99 6.58 18.36 -16.77
C ILE A 99 7.47 19.54 -16.42
N ARG A 100 7.37 20.03 -15.18
CA ARG A 100 8.18 21.13 -14.67
C ARG A 100 8.37 20.98 -13.19
N PHE A 101 9.57 21.26 -12.70
CA PHE A 101 9.90 21.25 -11.29
C PHE A 101 10.71 22.50 -10.96
N ASP A 102 10.28 23.23 -9.94
CA ASP A 102 11.03 24.31 -9.33
C ASP A 102 11.67 23.79 -8.03
N SER A 103 12.99 23.65 -8.05
CA SER A 103 13.73 23.03 -6.95
C SER A 103 13.65 23.83 -5.67
N ASP A 104 13.50 25.16 -5.74
CA ASP A 104 13.57 26.05 -4.58
C ASP A 104 12.25 26.09 -3.82
N SER A 105 11.13 26.27 -4.53
CA SER A 105 9.79 26.34 -3.95
C SER A 105 9.10 24.98 -3.81
N GLY A 106 9.57 23.96 -4.52
CA GLY A 106 8.92 22.66 -4.63
C GLY A 106 7.66 22.66 -5.51
N ALA A 107 7.37 23.77 -6.19
CA ALA A 107 6.27 23.85 -7.15
C ALA A 107 6.54 22.91 -8.33
N THR A 108 5.62 21.99 -8.57
CA THR A 108 5.77 20.95 -9.59
C THR A 108 4.51 20.87 -10.45
N LEU A 109 4.69 20.76 -11.76
CA LEU A 109 3.64 20.44 -12.71
C LEU A 109 3.79 18.99 -13.11
N PHE A 110 2.77 18.20 -12.79
CA PHE A 110 2.67 16.80 -13.18
C PHE A 110 1.66 16.62 -14.31
N GLU A 111 1.85 15.55 -15.06
CA GLU A 111 0.90 15.01 -16.02
C GLU A 111 0.60 13.57 -15.63
N ARG A 112 -0.68 13.20 -15.47
CA ARG A 112 -1.04 11.81 -15.15
C ARG A 112 -0.59 10.89 -16.30
N ALA A 113 0.08 9.80 -15.97
CA ALA A 113 0.57 8.82 -16.91
C ALA A 113 -0.37 7.60 -16.96
N PRO A 114 -1.32 7.50 -17.92
CA PRO A 114 -2.28 6.39 -17.96
C PRO A 114 -1.57 5.08 -18.35
N PRO A 115 -2.07 3.90 -17.91
CA PRO A 115 -1.52 2.63 -18.36
C PRO A 115 -1.85 2.38 -19.84
N LEU A 116 -0.85 1.97 -20.63
CA LEU A 116 -1.00 1.66 -22.06
C LEU A 116 -1.38 0.20 -22.33
N GLY A 117 -1.27 -0.65 -21.32
CA GLY A 117 -1.58 -2.07 -21.35
C GLY A 117 -1.47 -2.63 -19.93
N ASP A 118 -1.21 -3.93 -19.82
CA ASP A 118 -1.27 -4.63 -18.54
C ASP A 118 0.12 -4.97 -17.95
N HIS A 119 1.19 -4.58 -18.66
CA HIS A 119 2.58 -4.91 -18.33
C HIS A 119 3.39 -3.76 -17.70
N GLY A 120 2.73 -2.65 -17.37
CA GLY A 120 3.33 -1.52 -16.64
C GLY A 120 3.81 -0.36 -17.50
N ASP A 121 3.70 -0.47 -18.82
CA ASP A 121 3.91 0.67 -19.70
C ASP A 121 2.87 1.76 -19.43
N VAL A 122 3.34 2.99 -19.31
CA VAL A 122 2.50 4.17 -19.11
C VAL A 122 2.74 5.22 -20.19
N GLY A 123 1.69 5.96 -20.50
CA GLY A 123 1.67 6.94 -21.56
C GLY A 123 1.70 8.37 -21.07
N ARG A 124 1.37 9.27 -22.00
CA ARG A 124 1.12 10.69 -21.76
C ARG A 124 -0.39 10.94 -21.73
N SER A 125 -0.83 11.99 -21.05
CA SER A 125 -2.23 12.43 -21.12
C SER A 125 -2.36 13.95 -21.07
N GLU A 126 -3.54 14.48 -21.36
CA GLU A 126 -3.82 15.92 -21.18
C GLU A 126 -4.16 16.30 -19.74
N ASN A 127 -4.24 15.32 -18.83
CA ASN A 127 -4.57 15.57 -17.43
C ASN A 127 -3.33 16.05 -16.67
N LYS A 128 -3.20 17.37 -16.56
CA LYS A 128 -2.11 18.05 -15.86
C LYS A 128 -2.61 18.65 -14.55
N PHE A 129 -1.79 18.57 -13.51
CA PHE A 129 -2.11 19.15 -12.22
C PHE A 129 -0.85 19.66 -11.52
N GLY A 130 -1.03 20.74 -10.76
CA GLY A 130 0.02 21.31 -9.92
C GLY A 130 0.11 20.60 -8.59
N ALA A 131 1.32 20.57 -8.02
CA ALA A 131 1.58 20.10 -6.67
C ALA A 131 2.65 20.96 -6.01
N ILE A 132 2.63 21.00 -4.68
CA ILE A 132 3.70 21.60 -3.87
C ILE A 132 4.35 20.48 -3.08
N LEU A 133 5.62 20.19 -3.38
CA LEU A 133 6.43 19.22 -2.66
C LEU A 133 7.10 19.89 -1.47
N ARG A 134 7.09 19.22 -0.31
CA ARG A 134 7.70 19.70 0.92
C ARG A 134 8.55 18.61 1.58
N ASP A 135 9.47 19.04 2.44
CA ASP A 135 10.27 18.18 3.32
C ASP A 135 10.92 17.02 2.55
N GLN A 136 10.62 15.79 2.94
CA GLN A 136 11.18 14.58 2.36
C GLN A 136 10.85 14.42 0.87
N ALA A 137 9.62 14.75 0.46
CA ALA A 137 9.21 14.64 -0.94
C ALA A 137 9.99 15.62 -1.83
N LEU A 138 10.24 16.84 -1.34
CA LEU A 138 11.08 17.82 -2.03
C LEU A 138 12.52 17.33 -2.14
N SER A 139 13.09 16.80 -1.07
CA SER A 139 14.46 16.28 -1.08
C SER A 139 14.63 15.10 -2.04
N GLN A 140 13.67 14.18 -2.07
CA GLN A 140 13.70 13.03 -2.98
C GLN A 140 13.55 13.47 -4.44
N MET A 141 12.66 14.44 -4.71
CA MET A 141 12.47 14.95 -6.06
C MET A 141 13.72 15.65 -6.60
N ARG A 142 14.43 16.43 -5.75
CA ARG A 142 15.73 17.02 -6.12
C ARG A 142 16.74 15.92 -6.50
N GLN A 143 16.90 14.91 -5.66
CA GLN A 143 17.80 13.79 -5.95
C GLN A 143 17.47 13.07 -7.26
N LEU A 144 16.17 12.86 -7.52
CA LEU A 144 15.70 12.19 -8.74
C LEU A 144 16.00 13.02 -10.00
N VAL A 145 15.81 14.34 -9.93
CA VAL A 145 16.13 15.25 -11.03
C VAL A 145 17.64 15.37 -11.22
N ASP A 146 18.40 15.48 -10.13
CA ASP A 146 19.86 15.56 -10.14
C ASP A 146 20.51 14.27 -10.70
N SER A 147 19.87 13.11 -10.50
CA SER A 147 20.31 11.85 -11.12
C SER A 147 20.01 11.76 -12.62
N GLY A 148 19.32 12.76 -13.19
CA GLY A 148 18.94 12.80 -14.61
C GLY A 148 17.81 11.84 -14.97
N TYR A 149 17.02 11.37 -14.00
CA TYR A 149 15.89 10.48 -14.28
C TYR A 149 14.82 11.18 -15.13
N GLN A 150 14.33 10.51 -16.17
CA GLN A 150 13.35 11.05 -17.13
C GLN A 150 12.06 10.21 -17.21
N GLY A 151 11.92 9.19 -16.36
CA GLY A 151 10.78 8.29 -16.40
C GLY A 151 9.57 8.78 -15.59
N PRO A 152 8.48 8.00 -15.61
CA PRO A 152 7.32 8.21 -14.75
C PRO A 152 7.67 8.07 -13.26
N VAL A 153 6.99 8.83 -12.42
CA VAL A 153 7.18 8.85 -10.97
C VAL A 153 5.91 8.37 -10.28
N PHE A 154 6.06 7.55 -9.25
CA PHE A 154 4.98 7.19 -8.35
C PHE A 154 4.85 8.22 -7.23
N LEU A 155 3.67 8.81 -7.08
CA LEU A 155 3.31 9.67 -5.96
C LEU A 155 2.47 8.84 -4.99
N GLY A 156 3.04 8.54 -3.82
CA GLY A 156 2.36 7.81 -2.75
C GLY A 156 1.65 8.75 -1.78
N SER A 157 0.38 8.46 -1.46
CA SER A 157 -0.44 9.16 -0.47
C SER A 157 -0.43 10.68 -0.62
N ALA A 158 -0.46 11.15 -1.87
CA ALA A 158 -0.54 12.58 -2.16
C ALA A 158 -1.90 13.12 -1.71
N LYS A 159 -1.88 14.17 -0.89
CA LYS A 159 -3.09 14.89 -0.50
C LYS A 159 -3.59 15.68 -1.72
N ALA A 160 -4.72 15.26 -2.27
CA ALA A 160 -5.45 16.01 -3.28
C ALA A 160 -6.22 17.14 -2.60
N ASP A 161 -5.82 18.38 -2.89
CA ASP A 161 -6.63 19.56 -2.63
C ASP A 161 -7.46 19.83 -3.89
N GLY A 162 -8.78 19.98 -3.70
CA GLY A 162 -9.77 20.14 -4.78
C GLY A 162 -9.63 21.44 -5.55
#